data_AF-A0A0J8RUA6-F1
#
_entry.id   AF-A0A0J8RUA6-F1
#
_cell.length_a   1.000
_cell.length_b   1.000
_cell.length_c   1.000
_cell.angle_alpha   90.00
_cell.angle_beta   90.00
_cell.angle_gamma   90.00
#
_symmetry.space_group_name_H-M   'P 1'
#
loop_
_entity.id
_entity.type
_entity.pdbx_description
1 polymer ?
#
loop_
_entity_poly.entity_id
_entity_poly.type
_entity_poly.pdbx_seq_one_letter_code
_entity_poly.pdbx_strand_id
1 'polypeptide(L)'
;MAEPTPSSAAKEAAAAAPRFHYIQYDSAKENEYVPAMRQLISKDLSEPYSIYVYRYFLYQWGDLCFMAMDQNDNLIGVVVSKLEPHRGVPLRGYIAMLAVQEEYRGRGIATKLVCMAIDAMIERNADEN
;
A
#
# COMPACT_ATOMS: atom_id res chain seq x y z
N MET A 1 -46.65 27.88 -16.79
CA MET A 1 -46.06 26.58 -17.15
C MET A 1 -44.72 26.50 -16.45
N ALA A 2 -44.65 25.77 -15.34
CA ALA A 2 -43.41 25.55 -14.59
C ALA A 2 -42.98 24.10 -14.82
N GLU A 3 -41.82 23.90 -15.43
CA GLU A 3 -41.17 22.59 -15.51
C GLU A 3 -40.53 22.29 -14.15
N PRO A 4 -40.70 21.08 -13.59
CA PRO A 4 -39.94 20.69 -12.41
C PRO A 4 -38.52 20.31 -12.84
N THR A 5 -37.54 21.05 -12.33
CA THR A 5 -36.11 20.70 -12.37
C THR A 5 -35.91 19.28 -11.83
N PRO A 6 -35.22 18.38 -12.55
CA PRO A 6 -34.87 17.08 -11.99
C PRO A 6 -33.79 17.26 -10.91
N SER A 7 -34.29 17.24 -9.68
CA SER A 7 -33.80 16.47 -8.54
C SER A 7 -32.30 16.53 -8.23
N SER A 8 -32.01 17.41 -7.28
CA SER A 8 -30.82 17.49 -6.41
C SER A 8 -30.44 16.16 -5.70
N ALA A 9 -31.21 15.08 -5.83
CA ALA A 9 -30.99 13.84 -5.08
C ALA A 9 -29.87 12.94 -5.63
N ALA A 10 -29.42 13.12 -6.88
CA ALA A 10 -28.36 12.28 -7.45
C ALA A 10 -26.93 12.65 -6.99
N LYS A 11 -26.75 13.83 -6.38
CA LYS A 11 -25.42 14.35 -5.99
C LYS A 11 -25.04 14.03 -4.54
N GLU A 12 -25.99 13.62 -3.71
CA GLU A 12 -25.77 13.35 -2.27
C GLU A 12 -25.41 11.88 -1.96
N ALA A 13 -25.57 10.95 -2.92
CA ALA A 13 -25.18 9.55 -2.73
C ALA A 13 -23.66 9.29 -2.89
N ALA A 14 -22.88 10.25 -3.40
CA ALA A 14 -21.43 10.13 -3.58
C ALA A 14 -20.61 10.52 -2.32
N ALA A 15 -21.27 10.87 -1.21
CA ALA A 15 -20.65 11.54 -0.07
C ALA A 15 -20.07 10.60 1.02
N ALA A 16 -20.19 9.28 0.90
CA ALA A 16 -19.74 8.37 1.98
C ALA A 16 -18.94 7.16 1.50
N ALA A 17 -18.42 7.17 0.27
CA ALA A 17 -17.37 6.23 -0.09
C ALA A 17 -16.09 6.65 0.66
N PRO A 18 -15.51 5.80 1.51
CA PRO A 18 -14.28 6.13 2.21
C PRO A 18 -13.19 6.45 1.17
N ARG A 19 -12.76 7.71 1.15
CA ARG A 19 -11.73 8.18 0.23
C ARG A 19 -10.38 7.84 0.81
N PHE A 20 -9.63 7.05 0.06
CA PHE A 20 -8.23 6.74 0.34
C PHE A 20 -7.44 6.82 -0.96
N HIS A 21 -6.14 6.99 -0.83
CA HIS A 21 -5.21 7.09 -1.94
C HIS A 21 -3.99 6.18 -1.70
N TYR A 22 -3.25 5.90 -2.77
CA TYR A 22 -2.08 5.02 -2.71
C TYR A 22 -0.82 5.84 -2.97
N ILE A 23 0.23 5.55 -2.21
CA ILE A 23 1.54 6.19 -2.34
C ILE A 23 2.64 5.13 -2.36
N GLN A 24 3.73 5.41 -3.06
CA GLN A 24 4.97 4.65 -2.95
C GLN A 24 5.69 5.06 -1.67
N TYR A 25 6.46 4.15 -1.07
CA TYR A 25 7.27 4.47 0.10
C TYR A 25 8.35 5.51 -0.24
N ASP A 26 8.48 6.50 0.65
CA ASP A 26 9.50 7.54 0.57
C ASP A 26 10.39 7.47 1.83
N SER A 27 11.70 7.23 1.60
CA SER A 27 12.69 7.18 2.68
C SER A 27 12.83 8.50 3.45
N ALA A 28 12.48 9.65 2.86
CA ALA A 28 12.51 10.93 3.56
C ALA A 28 11.50 11.00 4.72
N LYS A 29 10.45 10.18 4.66
CA LYS A 29 9.37 10.10 5.66
C LYS A 29 9.44 8.82 6.49
N GLU A 30 10.58 8.14 6.53
CA GLU A 30 10.79 6.90 7.31
C GLU A 30 10.33 7.04 8.76
N ASN A 31 10.66 8.17 9.41
CA ASN A 31 10.33 8.42 10.82
C ASN A 31 8.82 8.44 11.09
N GLU A 32 8.01 8.71 10.07
CA GLU A 32 6.54 8.68 10.16
C GLU A 32 6.01 7.30 9.75
N TYR A 33 6.51 6.78 8.62
CA TYR A 33 5.99 5.56 8.01
C TYR A 33 6.36 4.29 8.74
N VAL A 34 7.61 4.11 9.19
CA VAL A 34 8.05 2.86 9.82
C VAL A 34 7.31 2.59 11.15
N PRO A 35 7.13 3.57 12.05
CA PRO A 35 6.30 3.37 13.23
C PRO A 35 4.85 3.04 12.90
N ALA A 36 4.25 3.71 11.91
CA ALA A 36 2.88 3.45 11.47
C ALA A 36 2.72 2.03 10.89
N MET A 37 3.64 1.60 10.02
CA MET A 37 3.68 0.24 9.47
C MET A 37 3.79 -0.80 10.59
N ARG A 38 4.67 -0.57 11.56
CA ARG A 38 4.84 -1.47 12.70
C ARG A 38 3.56 -1.59 13.50
N GLN A 39 2.89 -0.48 13.80
CA GLN A 39 1.61 -0.51 14.52
C GLN A 39 0.56 -1.29 13.73
N LEU A 40 0.45 -1.05 12.42
CA LEU A 40 -0.52 -1.73 11.57
C LEU A 40 -0.26 -3.23 11.49
N ILE A 41 0.97 -3.64 11.20
CA ILE A 41 1.37 -5.05 11.04
C ILE A 41 1.34 -5.81 12.38
N SER A 42 1.67 -5.15 13.49
CA SER A 42 1.62 -5.79 14.82
C SER A 42 0.22 -6.18 15.28
N LYS A 43 -0.85 -5.62 14.68
CA LYS A 43 -2.22 -6.03 14.98
C LYS A 43 -2.57 -7.40 14.39
N ASP A 44 -1.90 -7.77 13.30
CA ASP A 44 -2.17 -9.00 12.54
C ASP A 44 -1.15 -10.11 12.84
N LEU A 45 -0.08 -9.81 13.60
CA LEU A 45 0.98 -10.76 13.97
C LEU A 45 1.14 -10.87 15.49
N SER A 46 1.26 -12.10 15.98
CA SER A 46 1.46 -12.42 17.40
C SER A 46 2.81 -11.96 17.95
N GLU A 47 3.80 -11.72 17.11
CA GLU A 47 5.11 -11.15 17.49
C GLU A 47 5.52 -10.03 16.52
N PRO A 48 5.72 -8.79 17.00
CA PRO A 48 6.12 -7.69 16.14
C PRO A 48 7.59 -7.83 15.72
N TYR A 49 7.87 -7.72 14.42
CA TYR A 49 9.24 -7.63 13.94
C TYR A 49 9.99 -6.44 14.55
N SER A 50 11.30 -6.61 14.74
CA SER A 50 12.19 -5.50 15.07
C SER A 50 12.20 -4.46 13.95
N ILE A 51 12.41 -3.19 14.31
CA ILE A 51 12.53 -2.07 13.34
C ILE A 51 13.58 -2.35 12.25
N TYR A 52 14.63 -3.12 12.56
CA TYR A 52 15.69 -3.48 11.62
C TYR A 52 15.18 -4.31 10.43
N VAL A 53 14.14 -5.13 10.63
CA VAL A 53 13.56 -5.94 9.54
C VAL A 53 12.90 -5.02 8.53
N TYR A 54 12.10 -4.04 8.98
CA TYR A 54 11.50 -3.05 8.09
C TYR A 54 12.56 -2.28 7.31
N ARG A 55 13.58 -1.75 8.00
CA ARG A 55 14.67 -1.00 7.36
C ARG A 55 15.44 -1.81 6.33
N TYR A 56 15.70 -3.09 6.60
CA TYR A 56 16.35 -3.97 5.65
C TYR A 56 15.59 -4.03 4.32
N PHE A 57 14.26 -4.17 4.35
CA PHE A 57 13.46 -4.14 3.12
C PHE A 57 13.42 -2.75 2.49
N LEU A 58 13.13 -1.73 3.29
CA LEU A 58 12.84 -0.38 2.81
C LEU A 58 14.08 0.34 2.24
N TYR A 59 15.29 0.04 2.73
CA TYR A 59 16.50 0.64 2.20
C TYR A 59 16.90 0.10 0.83
N GLN A 60 16.60 -1.17 0.56
CA GLN A 60 17.03 -1.85 -0.66
C GLN A 60 15.92 -1.90 -1.74
N TRP A 61 14.67 -1.93 -1.30
CA TRP A 61 13.47 -2.10 -2.14
C TRP A 61 12.32 -1.17 -1.74
N GLY A 62 12.63 0.01 -1.19
CA GLY A 62 11.62 1.01 -0.86
C GLY A 62 10.74 1.38 -2.07
N ASP A 63 11.34 1.39 -3.26
CA ASP A 63 10.66 1.58 -4.55
C ASP A 63 9.62 0.48 -4.86
N LEU A 64 9.73 -0.70 -4.26
CA LEU A 64 8.79 -1.80 -4.44
C LEU A 64 7.75 -1.88 -3.31
N CYS A 65 7.76 -0.91 -2.40
CA CYS A 65 6.87 -0.87 -1.24
C CYS A 65 5.82 0.22 -1.43
N PHE A 66 4.56 -0.12 -1.14
CA PHE A 66 3.42 0.77 -1.35
C PHE A 66 2.54 0.85 -0.12
N MET A 67 1.89 1.98 0.05
CA MET A 67 1.05 2.32 1.19
C MET A 67 -0.30 2.83 0.70
N ALA A 68 -1.34 2.57 1.48
CA ALA A 68 -2.66 3.16 1.34
C ALA A 68 -2.90 4.11 2.50
N MET A 69 -3.32 5.32 2.19
CA MET A 69 -3.53 6.42 3.12
C MET A 69 -5.00 6.85 3.08
N ASP A 70 -5.60 7.12 4.25
CA ASP A 70 -6.92 7.74 4.29
C ASP A 70 -6.87 9.24 3.95
N GLN A 71 -8.02 9.90 4.02
CA GLN A 71 -8.17 11.34 3.80
C GLN A 71 -7.47 12.24 4.83
N ASN A 72 -7.04 11.68 5.95
CA ASN A 72 -6.34 12.37 7.04
C ASN A 72 -4.84 12.00 7.08
N ASP A 73 -4.33 11.38 6.01
CA ASP A 73 -2.96 10.87 5.91
C ASP A 73 -2.60 9.82 6.98
N ASN A 74 -3.59 9.05 7.46
CA ASN A 74 -3.30 7.87 8.28
C ASN A 74 -3.02 6.66 7.39
N LEU A 75 -2.01 5.86 7.78
CA LEU A 75 -1.68 4.60 7.12
C LEU A 75 -2.77 3.55 7.41
N ILE A 76 -3.51 3.17 6.37
CA ILE A 76 -4.59 2.17 6.45
C ILE A 76 -4.22 0.84 5.80
N GLY A 77 -3.15 0.80 5.01
CA GLY A 77 -2.67 -0.41 4.34
C GLY A 77 -1.23 -0.29 3.90
N VAL A 78 -0.50 -1.41 3.90
CA VAL A 78 0.89 -1.45 3.44
C VAL A 78 1.19 -2.79 2.79
N VAL A 79 2.01 -2.74 1.73
CA VAL A 79 2.73 -3.89 1.19
C VAL A 79 4.23 -3.59 1.22
N VAL A 80 5.00 -4.51 1.81
CA VAL A 80 6.46 -4.49 1.78
C VAL A 80 6.91 -5.68 0.95
N SER A 81 7.76 -5.42 -0.02
CA SER A 81 8.19 -6.42 -0.98
C SER A 81 9.67 -6.30 -1.32
N LYS A 82 10.23 -7.32 -1.97
CA LYS A 82 11.61 -7.32 -2.47
C LYS A 82 11.73 -8.02 -3.81
N LEU A 83 12.84 -7.74 -4.49
CA LEU A 83 13.23 -8.37 -5.74
C LEU A 83 14.69 -8.81 -5.64
N GLU A 84 14.96 -10.11 -5.70
CA GLU A 84 16.30 -10.67 -5.53
C GLU A 84 16.67 -11.67 -6.62
N PRO A 85 17.96 -11.77 -7.00
CA PRO A 85 18.43 -12.83 -7.88
C PRO A 85 18.16 -14.20 -7.26
N HIS A 86 17.61 -15.13 -8.05
CA HIS A 86 17.42 -16.50 -7.61
C HIS A 86 18.23 -17.45 -8.51
N ARG A 87 18.93 -18.41 -7.90
CA ARG A 87 19.92 -19.27 -8.58
C ARG A 87 19.30 -19.94 -9.82
N GLY A 88 19.75 -19.51 -11.01
CA GLY A 88 19.37 -20.11 -12.29
C GLY A 88 18.12 -19.54 -12.96
N VAL A 89 17.49 -18.49 -12.43
CA VAL A 89 16.39 -17.76 -13.07
C VAL A 89 16.58 -16.23 -12.92
N PRO A 90 16.04 -15.42 -13.83
CA PRO A 90 15.95 -13.97 -13.64
C PRO A 90 15.18 -13.64 -12.33
N LEU A 91 15.36 -12.41 -11.85
CA LEU A 91 14.96 -11.90 -10.53
C LEU A 91 13.61 -12.46 -10.01
N ARG A 92 13.56 -12.83 -8.73
CA ARG A 92 12.34 -13.33 -8.06
C ARG A 92 11.75 -12.28 -7.12
N GLY A 93 10.50 -11.93 -7.36
CA GLY A 93 9.69 -11.08 -6.48
C GLY A 93 9.20 -11.82 -5.23
N TYR A 94 9.16 -11.11 -4.10
CA TYR A 94 8.63 -11.64 -2.83
C TYR A 94 7.82 -10.57 -2.10
N ILE A 95 6.59 -10.90 -1.71
CA ILE A 95 5.77 -10.08 -0.80
C ILE A 95 6.11 -10.50 0.63
N ALA A 96 6.77 -9.62 1.37
CA ALA A 96 7.27 -9.91 2.72
C ALA A 96 6.24 -9.62 3.79
N MET A 97 5.54 -8.51 3.67
CA MET A 97 4.51 -8.09 4.63
C MET A 97 3.35 -7.46 3.88
N LEU A 98 2.14 -7.78 4.29
CA LEU A 98 0.91 -7.21 3.75
C LEU A 98 -0.08 -7.06 4.91
N ALA A 99 -0.53 -5.83 5.16
CA ALA A 99 -1.51 -5.55 6.20
C ALA A 99 -2.47 -4.46 5.74
N VAL A 100 -3.74 -4.59 6.12
CA VAL A 100 -4.79 -3.60 5.90
C VAL A 100 -5.63 -3.51 7.17
N GLN A 101 -5.90 -2.28 7.58
CA GLN A 101 -6.68 -1.97 8.76
C GLN A 101 -8.09 -2.60 8.65
N GLU A 102 -8.58 -3.18 9.74
CA GLU A 102 -9.78 -4.02 9.73
C GLU A 102 -11.01 -3.30 9.17
N GLU A 103 -11.19 -2.03 9.51
CA GLU A 103 -12.32 -1.18 9.07
C GLU A 103 -12.29 -0.87 7.57
N TYR A 104 -11.15 -1.13 6.91
CA TYR A 104 -10.92 -0.91 5.49
C TYR A 104 -10.82 -2.21 4.68
N ARG A 105 -10.96 -3.38 5.33
CA ARG A 105 -10.97 -4.70 4.65
C ARG A 105 -12.22 -4.86 3.77
N GLY A 106 -12.15 -5.81 2.82
CA GLY A 106 -13.23 -6.06 1.86
C GLY A 106 -13.37 -5.02 0.74
N ARG A 107 -12.47 -4.03 0.67
CA ARG A 107 -12.47 -2.95 -0.33
C ARG A 107 -11.43 -3.10 -1.44
N GLY A 108 -10.78 -4.27 -1.54
CA GLY A 108 -9.75 -4.54 -2.55
C GLY A 108 -8.41 -3.83 -2.36
N ILE A 109 -8.19 -3.16 -1.22
CA ILE A 109 -6.95 -2.40 -0.95
C ILE A 109 -5.71 -3.30 -1.01
N ALA A 110 -5.74 -4.45 -0.34
CA ALA A 110 -4.64 -5.41 -0.34
C ALA A 110 -4.29 -5.88 -1.77
N THR A 111 -5.31 -6.24 -2.56
CA THR A 111 -5.14 -6.64 -3.96
C THR A 111 -4.49 -5.52 -4.77
N LYS A 112 -4.97 -4.28 -4.64
CA LYS A 112 -4.41 -3.15 -5.38
C LYS A 112 -2.95 -2.88 -5.00
N LEU A 113 -2.62 -2.92 -3.71
CA LEU A 113 -1.24 -2.77 -3.22
C LEU A 113 -0.31 -3.84 -3.80
N VAL A 114 -0.73 -5.10 -3.77
CA VAL A 114 0.06 -6.21 -4.34
C VAL A 114 0.23 -6.06 -5.84
N CYS A 115 -0.82 -5.66 -6.58
CA CYS A 115 -0.70 -5.39 -8.01
C CYS A 115 0.35 -4.30 -8.28
N MET A 116 0.30 -3.17 -7.55
CA MET A 116 1.30 -2.10 -7.70
C MET A 116 2.73 -2.59 -7.42
N ALA A 117 2.93 -3.43 -6.40
CA ALA A 117 4.23 -4.03 -6.11
C ALA A 117 4.70 -4.96 -7.24
N ILE A 118 3.82 -5.79 -7.79
CA ILE A 118 4.14 -6.69 -8.91
C ILE A 118 4.47 -5.88 -10.17
N ASP A 119 3.67 -4.86 -10.50
CA ASP A 119 3.89 -4.00 -11.66
C ASP A 119 5.27 -3.32 -11.56
N ALA A 120 5.62 -2.77 -10.40
CA ALA A 120 6.94 -2.18 -10.14
C ALA A 120 8.10 -3.19 -10.25
N MET A 121 7.90 -4.44 -9.80
CA MET A 121 8.91 -5.49 -9.98
C MET A 121 9.14 -5.85 -11.45
N ILE A 122 8.06 -5.90 -12.24
CA ILE A 122 8.12 -6.18 -13.68
C ILE A 122 8.86 -5.05 -14.40
N GLU A 123 8.52 -3.79 -14.10
CA GLU A 123 9.18 -2.60 -14.66
C GLU A 123 10.68 -2.60 -14.36
N ARG A 124 11.07 -2.91 -13.12
CA ARG A 124 12.49 -2.97 -12.73
C ARG A 124 13.29 -4.07 -13.43
N ASN A 125 12.64 -5.17 -13.81
CA ASN A 125 13.26 -6.22 -14.62
C ASN A 125 13.22 -5.91 -16.13
N ALA A 126 12.38 -4.97 -16.57
CA ALA A 126 12.40 -4.44 -17.92
C ALA A 126 13.47 -3.34 -18.11
N ASP A 127 13.94 -2.74 -17.00
CA ASP A 127 14.97 -1.70 -16.96
C ASP A 127 16.40 -2.28 -16.87
N GLU A 128 16.64 -3.45 -17.49
CA GLU A 128 18.00 -3.94 -17.77
C GLU A 128 18.55 -3.19 -19.01
N ASN A 129 19.14 -2.01 -18.80
CA ASN A 129 20.00 -1.31 -19.77
C ASN A 129 21.41 -1.08 -19.19
#